data_AF-A0A1H8UVJ0-F1
#
_entry.id   AF-A0A1H8UVJ0-F1
#
_cell.length_a   1.000
_cell.length_b   1.000
_cell.length_c   1.000
_cell.angle_alpha   90.00
_cell.angle_beta   90.00
_cell.angle_gamma   90.00
#
_symmetry.space_group_name_H-M   'P 1'
#
loop_
_entity.id
_entity.type
_entity.pdbx_description
1 polymer ?
#
loop_
_entity_poly.entity_id
_entity_poly.type
_entity_poly.pdbx_seq_one_letter_code
_entity_poly.pdbx_strand_id
1 'polypeptide(L)'
;MRANAVRFAPGARTAWHSHGLGRTLYVVEGIALVQARGGRVLEAHPGDVVGTPPGEDHWHGAAPDRFMVHLALWETDDVRWPEYVSDAEYAGPRTAAARP
;
A
#
# COMPACT_ATOMS: atom_id res chain seq x y z
N MET A 1 -3.35 -18.88 3.39
CA MET A 1 -3.86 -17.56 2.95
C MET A 1 -4.73 -16.87 3.99
N ARG A 2 -4.47 -15.58 4.24
CA ARG A 2 -5.29 -14.65 5.04
C ARG A 2 -5.78 -13.49 4.16
N ALA A 3 -6.88 -12.86 4.56
CA ALA A 3 -7.40 -11.66 3.90
C ALA A 3 -8.01 -10.70 4.90
N ASN A 4 -7.71 -9.40 4.75
CA ASN A 4 -8.36 -8.31 5.49
C ASN A 4 -8.89 -7.27 4.51
N ALA A 5 -10.09 -6.75 4.78
CA ALA A 5 -10.53 -5.48 4.22
C ALA A 5 -10.02 -4.34 5.12
N VAL A 6 -9.24 -3.43 4.55
CA VAL A 6 -8.69 -2.28 5.29
C VAL A 6 -9.23 -1.01 4.69
N ARG A 7 -9.77 -0.12 5.54
CA ARG A 7 -10.27 1.20 5.15
C ARG A 7 -9.36 2.28 5.72
N PHE A 8 -8.88 3.16 4.85
CA PHE A 8 -8.10 4.33 5.22
C PHE A 8 -8.94 5.60 5.05
N ALA A 9 -8.90 6.47 6.05
CA ALA A 9 -9.36 7.85 5.94
C ALA A 9 -8.42 8.65 5.01
N PRO A 10 -8.87 9.78 4.44
CA PRO A 10 -7.99 10.63 3.63
C PRO A 10 -6.66 10.95 4.33
N GLY A 11 -5.54 10.71 3.65
CA GLY A 11 -4.19 10.92 4.17
C GLY A 11 -3.67 9.88 5.16
N ALA A 12 -4.49 8.92 5.59
CA ALA A 12 -4.05 7.85 6.48
C ALA A 12 -3.22 6.82 5.69
N ARG A 13 -2.14 6.35 6.31
CA ARG A 13 -1.23 5.34 5.74
C ARG A 13 -0.64 4.46 6.84
N THR A 14 -0.16 3.29 6.47
CA THR A 14 0.64 2.46 7.37
C THR A 14 2.00 3.13 7.67
N ALA A 15 2.69 2.62 8.68
CA ALA A 15 4.14 2.75 8.74
C ALA A 15 4.79 2.00 7.55
N TRP A 16 6.09 2.22 7.36
CA TRP A 16 6.90 1.29 6.58
C TRP A 16 6.77 -0.13 7.17
N HIS A 17 6.84 -1.15 6.32
CA HIS A 17 6.82 -2.56 6.71
C HIS A 17 7.17 -3.49 5.55
N SER A 18 7.54 -4.72 5.90
CA SER A 18 7.73 -5.80 4.93
C SER A 18 7.14 -7.12 5.43
N HIS A 19 6.69 -7.93 4.47
CA HIS A 19 6.17 -9.28 4.68
C HIS A 19 7.19 -10.27 4.14
N GLY A 20 7.58 -11.27 4.93
CA GLY A 20 8.57 -12.28 4.55
C GLY A 20 8.19 -13.11 3.33
N LEU A 21 6.90 -13.28 3.05
CA LEU A 21 6.35 -14.00 1.89
C LEU A 21 5.63 -13.08 0.90
N GLY A 22 5.70 -11.77 1.11
CA GLY A 22 5.05 -10.77 0.28
C GLY A 22 3.54 -10.70 0.51
N ARG A 23 2.90 -9.82 -0.25
CA ARG A 23 1.46 -9.53 -0.13
C ARG A 23 0.90 -8.97 -1.42
N THR A 24 -0.39 -9.19 -1.64
CA THR A 24 -1.14 -8.61 -2.75
C THR A 24 -2.21 -7.68 -2.21
N LEU A 25 -2.32 -6.50 -2.81
CA LEU A 25 -3.38 -5.54 -2.56
C LEU A 25 -4.32 -5.49 -3.76
N TYR A 26 -5.62 -5.64 -3.52
CA TYR A 26 -6.67 -5.41 -4.52
C TYR A 26 -7.50 -4.22 -4.09
N VAL A 27 -7.48 -3.15 -4.88
CA VAL A 27 -8.20 -1.91 -4.54
C VAL A 27 -9.68 -2.08 -4.84
N VAL A 28 -10.52 -1.81 -3.85
CA VAL A 28 -11.98 -1.98 -3.92
C VAL A 28 -12.67 -0.63 -4.11
N GLU A 29 -12.23 0.41 -3.40
CA GLU A 29 -12.83 1.75 -3.45
C GLU A 29 -11.77 2.83 -3.28
N GLY A 30 -12.02 4.01 -3.87
CA GLY A 30 -11.19 5.19 -3.65
C GLY A 30 -9.87 5.19 -4.41
N ILE A 31 -8.86 5.84 -3.83
CA ILE A 31 -7.51 5.96 -4.43
C ILE A 31 -6.48 5.48 -3.42
N ALA A 32 -5.80 4.40 -3.76
CA ALA A 32 -4.70 3.84 -2.98
C ALA A 32 -3.36 4.44 -3.40
N LEU A 33 -2.55 4.80 -2.42
CA LEU A 33 -1.15 5.13 -2.60
C LEU A 33 -0.32 3.99 -2.04
N VAL A 34 0.66 3.51 -2.81
CA VAL A 34 1.59 2.44 -2.40
C VAL A 34 3.00 2.85 -2.81
N GLN A 35 3.99 2.67 -1.95
CA GLN A 35 5.37 3.01 -2.28
C GLN A 35 6.33 1.98 -1.71
N ALA A 36 7.23 1.47 -2.56
CA ALA A 36 8.43 0.76 -2.13
C ALA A 36 9.53 1.77 -1.76
N ARG A 37 10.34 1.48 -0.74
CA ARG A 37 11.36 2.41 -0.23
C ARG A 37 12.31 2.89 -1.33
N GLY A 38 12.47 4.21 -1.44
CA GLY A 38 13.28 4.87 -2.48
C GLY A 38 12.64 4.91 -3.88
N GLY A 39 11.48 4.28 -4.07
CA GLY A 39 10.71 4.29 -5.32
C GLY A 39 9.75 5.48 -5.43
N ARG A 40 9.02 5.53 -6.55
CA ARG A 40 7.90 6.47 -6.75
C ARG A 40 6.65 5.97 -6.04
N VAL A 41 5.76 6.88 -5.66
CA VAL A 41 4.44 6.52 -5.12
C VAL A 41 3.57 6.04 -6.28
N LEU A 42 3.08 4.80 -6.21
CA LEU A 42 2.11 4.24 -7.12
C LEU A 42 0.70 4.66 -6.67
N GLU A 43 -0.07 5.23 -7.59
CA GLU A 43 -1.48 5.54 -7.40
C GLU A 43 -2.33 4.46 -8.10
N ALA A 44 -3.15 3.76 -7.33
CA ALA A 44 -3.97 2.64 -7.78
C ALA A 44 -5.47 2.90 -7.50
N HIS A 45 -6.31 2.41 -8.40
CA HIS A 45 -7.76 2.66 -8.45
C HIS A 45 -8.54 1.35 -8.32
N PRO A 46 -9.87 1.40 -8.10
CA PRO A 46 -10.68 0.20 -7.95
C PRO A 46 -10.50 -0.78 -9.13
N GLY A 47 -10.21 -2.03 -8.80
CA GLY A 47 -9.89 -3.08 -9.77
C GLY A 47 -8.39 -3.30 -10.00
N ASP A 48 -7.53 -2.34 -9.63
CA ASP A 48 -6.08 -2.50 -9.76
C ASP A 48 -5.53 -3.47 -8.71
N VAL A 49 -4.51 -4.23 -9.11
CA VAL A 49 -3.78 -5.18 -8.26
C VAL A 49 -2.36 -4.68 -8.08
N VAL A 50 -1.92 -4.54 -6.82
CA VAL A 50 -0.55 -4.14 -6.48
C VAL A 50 0.12 -5.27 -5.71
N GLY A 51 1.24 -5.76 -6.22
CA GLY A 51 2.08 -6.73 -5.52
C GLY A 51 3.16 -6.03 -4.69
N THR A 52 3.41 -6.53 -3.48
CA THR A 52 4.53 -6.14 -2.63
C THR A 52 5.38 -7.40 -2.40
N PRO A 53 6.45 -7.61 -3.18
CA PRO A 53 7.27 -8.83 -3.14
C PRO A 53 7.80 -9.19 -1.74
N PRO A 54 8.19 -10.46 -1.53
CA PRO A 54 8.84 -10.91 -0.30
C PRO A 54 9.99 -9.99 0.15
N GLY A 55 9.93 -9.53 1.40
CA GLY A 55 10.95 -8.68 2.01
C GLY A 55 10.96 -7.21 1.55
N GLU A 56 10.12 -6.82 0.59
CA GLU A 56 10.07 -5.44 0.12
C GLU A 56 9.50 -4.51 1.20
N ASP A 57 10.29 -3.50 1.58
CA ASP A 57 9.87 -2.48 2.52
C ASP A 57 9.00 -1.43 1.81
N HIS A 58 7.76 -1.35 2.25
CA HIS A 58 6.73 -0.54 1.60
C HIS A 58 5.77 0.09 2.61
N TRP A 59 5.00 1.06 2.14
CA TRP A 59 3.80 1.53 2.81
C TRP A 59 2.64 1.61 1.83
N HIS A 60 1.43 1.67 2.37
CA HIS A 60 0.21 1.90 1.60
C HIS A 60 -0.80 2.69 2.44
N GLY A 61 -1.69 3.40 1.76
CA GLY A 61 -2.65 4.29 2.39
C GLY A 61 -3.57 4.96 1.39
N ALA A 62 -4.38 5.90 1.86
CA ALA A 62 -5.29 6.66 1.01
C ALA A 62 -4.62 7.90 0.43
N ALA A 63 -5.15 8.39 -0.70
CA ALA A 63 -4.93 9.74 -1.19
C ALA A 63 -5.35 10.82 -0.16
N PRO A 64 -4.83 12.07 -0.26
CA PRO A 64 -5.02 13.10 0.76
C PRO A 64 -6.47 13.57 0.91
N ASP A 65 -7.31 13.41 -0.13
CA ASP A 65 -8.66 13.95 -0.21
C ASP A 65 -9.74 12.88 -0.50
N ARG A 66 -9.40 11.60 -0.39
CA ARG A 66 -10.31 10.47 -0.65
C ARG A 66 -10.16 9.37 0.39
N PHE A 67 -11.26 8.73 0.76
CA PHE A 67 -11.18 7.44 1.45
C PHE A 67 -10.66 6.37 0.47
N MET A 68 -10.12 5.28 1.02
CA MET A 68 -9.72 4.12 0.23
C MET A 68 -10.04 2.83 0.97
N VAL A 69 -10.44 1.80 0.21
CA VAL A 69 -10.58 0.42 0.70
C VAL A 69 -9.82 -0.51 -0.22
N HIS A 70 -9.01 -1.40 0.35
CA HIS A 70 -8.43 -2.52 -0.37
C HIS A 70 -8.61 -3.84 0.41
N LEU A 71 -8.53 -4.95 -0.32
CA LEU A 71 -8.28 -6.27 0.24
C LEU A 71 -6.76 -6.48 0.29
N ALA A 72 -6.23 -6.79 1.46
CA ALA A 72 -4.85 -7.27 1.62
C ALA A 72 -4.87 -8.80 1.72
N LEU A 73 -4.15 -9.49 0.82
CA LEU A 73 -4.03 -10.94 0.78
C LEU A 73 -2.58 -11.36 0.98
N TRP A 74 -2.31 -12.22 1.98
CA TRP A 74 -0.95 -12.70 2.27
C TRP A 74 -0.96 -14.11 2.87
N GLU A 75 0.20 -14.75 2.86
CA GLU A 75 0.45 -15.99 3.61
C GLU A 75 0.92 -15.69 5.03
N THR A 76 0.68 -16.58 5.98
CA THR A 76 1.02 -16.27 7.39
C THR A 76 2.53 -16.23 7.57
N ASP A 77 3.04 -15.05 7.91
CA ASP A 77 4.44 -14.75 8.19
C ASP A 77 4.57 -13.66 9.27
N ASP A 78 5.80 -13.41 9.70
CA ASP A 78 6.12 -12.31 10.61
C ASP A 78 6.29 -11.01 9.83
N VAL A 79 5.54 -9.98 10.22
CA VAL A 79 5.62 -8.64 9.62
C VAL A 79 6.61 -7.79 10.41
N ARG A 80 7.61 -7.21 9.73
CA ARG A 80 8.51 -6.23 10.32
C ARG A 80 7.92 -4.83 10.17
N TRP A 81 7.91 -4.07 11.27
CA TRP A 81 7.40 -2.70 11.31
C TRP A 81 8.50 -1.69 11.70
N PRO A 82 9.12 -1.00 10.72
CA PRO A 82 10.02 0.13 10.96
C PRO A 82 9.29 1.44 11.36
N GLU A 83 9.87 2.58 10.97
CA GLU A 83 9.37 3.92 11.24
C GLU A 83 8.10 4.30 10.45
N TYR A 84 7.40 5.33 10.94
CA TYR A 84 6.28 5.93 10.23
C TYR A 84 6.74 6.66 8.96
N VAL A 85 5.87 6.69 7.96
CA VAL A 85 6.07 7.44 6.72
C VAL A 85 5.95 8.93 7.00
N SER A 86 7.02 9.67 6.73
CA SER A 86 7.05 11.13 6.85
C SER A 86 6.13 11.80 5.83
N ASP A 87 5.73 13.04 6.10
CA ASP A 87 4.90 13.81 5.15
C ASP A 87 5.63 14.08 3.83
N ALA A 88 6.96 14.20 3.85
CA ALA A 88 7.77 14.38 2.65
C ALA A 88 7.79 13.11 1.77
N GLU A 89 7.90 11.92 2.37
CA GLU A 89 7.80 10.65 1.64
C GLU A 89 6.38 10.47 1.07
N TYR A 90 5.36 10.76 1.87
CA TYR A 90 3.95 10.69 1.46
C TYR A 90 3.63 11.66 0.30
N ALA A 91 4.24 12.84 0.27
CA ALA A 91 4.12 13.83 -0.79
C ALA A 91 5.06 13.57 -2.00
N GLY A 92 5.74 12.43 -2.03
CA GLY A 92 6.67 12.06 -3.10
C GLY A 92 6.01 12.00 -4.49
N PRO A 93 6.83 11.99 -5.56
CA PRO A 93 6.33 12.00 -6.93
C PRO A 93 5.51 10.74 -7.23
N ARG A 94 4.34 10.95 -7.84
CA ARG A 94 3.38 9.89 -8.13
C ARG A 94 3.52 9.34 -9.55
N THR A 95 3.06 8.11 -9.75
CA THR A 95 2.83 7.49 -11.05
C THR A 95 1.59 6.61 -10.97
N ALA A 96 0.85 6.44 -12.06
CA ALA A 96 -0.24 5.49 -12.11
C ALA A 96 0.30 4.05 -12.01
N ALA A 97 -0.42 3.18 -11.31
CA ALA A 97 -0.17 1.75 -11.36
C ALA A 97 -0.39 1.23 -12.80
N ALA A 98 0.43 0.26 -13.20
CA ALA A 98 0.22 -0.41 -14.48
C ALA A 98 -1.09 -1.21 -14.40
N ARG A 99 -1.99 -1.01 -15.36
CA ARG A 99 -3.17 -1.86 -15.51
C ARG A 99 -2.75 -3.18 -16.15
N PRO A 100 -3.24 -4.33 -15.67
CA PRO A 100 -2.98 -5.63 -16.28
C PRO A 100 -3.49 -5.69 -17.74
#